data_AF-A0A9X1GPR7-F1
#
_entry.id   AF-A0A9X1GPR7-F1
#
_cell.length_a   1.000
_cell.length_b   1.000
_cell.length_c   1.000
_cell.angle_alpha   90.00
_cell.angle_beta   90.00
_cell.angle_gamma   90.00
#
_symmetry.space_group_name_H-M   'P 1'
#
loop_
_entity.id
_entity.type
_entity.pdbx_description
1 polymer ?
#
loop_
_entity_poly.entity_id
_entity_poly.type
_entity_poly.pdbx_seq_one_letter_code
_entity_poly.pdbx_strand_id
1 'polypeptide(L)'
;MILAIKNALSTIAPKLTYDVLIENQEDGTVKATLLSLPEFQGLGATKEEALNNLIQLFQARKPEIVTLEIEAPKIEHPWIKFAGMHKDNPFFTEAIEYIEDEGNAWDVLEALTGTIEAPSDWSSQHDHYLYGTSKHDNEIIE
;
A
#
# COMPACT_ATOMS: atom_id res chain seq x y z
N MET A 1 51.14 1.15 10.02
CA MET A 1 50.15 0.16 9.55
C MET A 1 48.92 0.95 9.12
N ILE A 2 48.76 1.22 7.83
CA ILE A 2 47.65 2.02 7.28
C ILE A 2 46.70 1.03 6.62
N LEU A 3 45.54 0.79 7.24
CA LEU A 3 44.50 -0.05 6.64
C LEU A 3 43.67 0.83 5.71
N ALA A 4 43.98 0.76 4.42
CA ALA A 4 43.20 1.38 3.38
C ALA A 4 41.89 0.60 3.18
N ILE A 5 40.78 1.14 3.68
CA ILE A 5 39.45 0.67 3.27
C ILE A 5 39.14 1.38 1.95
N LYS A 6 39.39 0.67 0.84
CA LYS A 6 38.95 1.10 -0.48
C LYS A 6 37.42 1.02 -0.51
N ASN A 7 36.76 2.12 -0.19
CA ASN A 7 35.33 2.26 -0.40
C ASN A 7 35.12 2.35 -1.92
N ALA A 8 34.78 1.22 -2.54
CA ALA A 8 34.30 1.20 -3.91
C ALA A 8 32.91 1.84 -3.92
N LEU A 9 32.88 3.18 -3.97
CA LEU A 9 31.69 3.94 -4.34
C LEU A 9 31.41 3.61 -5.80
N SER A 10 30.65 2.52 -6.01
CA SER A 10 29.89 2.38 -7.24
C SER A 10 28.87 3.51 -7.21
N THR A 11 29.22 4.66 -7.77
CA THR A 11 28.35 5.82 -7.95
C THR A 11 27.27 5.44 -8.97
N ILE A 12 26.35 4.58 -8.57
CA ILE A 12 25.14 4.28 -9.30
C ILE A 12 24.23 5.46 -8.99
N ALA A 13 24.13 6.40 -9.91
CA ALA A 13 23.09 7.42 -9.83
C ALA A 13 21.75 6.69 -9.60
N PRO A 14 20.96 7.06 -8.57
CA PRO A 14 19.72 6.37 -8.28
C PRO A 14 18.82 6.45 -9.51
N LYS A 15 18.54 5.30 -10.14
CA LYS A 15 17.58 5.20 -11.23
C LYS A 15 16.19 5.25 -10.59
N LEU A 16 15.55 6.40 -10.69
CA LEU A 16 14.18 6.59 -10.22
C LEU A 16 13.23 6.07 -11.29
N THR A 17 12.35 5.15 -10.90
CA THR A 17 11.25 4.65 -11.73
C THR A 17 9.98 5.28 -11.21
N TYR A 18 9.18 5.84 -12.12
CA TYR A 18 7.92 6.47 -11.78
C TYR A 18 6.82 5.94 -12.69
N ASP A 19 5.62 5.84 -12.13
CA ASP A 19 4.42 5.52 -12.88
C ASP A 19 3.86 6.80 -13.51
N VAL A 20 3.64 6.75 -14.82
CA VAL A 20 3.15 7.87 -15.62
C VAL A 20 1.85 7.45 -16.29
N LEU A 21 0.78 8.21 -16.03
CA LEU A 21 -0.50 8.08 -16.69
C LEU A 21 -0.43 8.74 -18.07
N ILE A 22 -0.90 8.06 -19.11
CA ILE A 22 -0.99 8.58 -20.48
C ILE A 22 -2.46 8.71 -20.85
N GLU A 23 -2.91 9.92 -21.14
CA GLU A 23 -4.27 10.25 -21.54
C GLU A 23 -4.26 10.84 -22.95
N ASN A 24 -5.12 10.34 -23.84
CA ASN A 24 -5.33 10.94 -25.15
C ASN A 24 -6.51 11.93 -25.04
N GLN A 25 -6.26 13.20 -25.32
CA GLN A 25 -7.28 14.24 -25.25
C GLN A 25 -8.10 14.29 -26.55
N GLU A 26 -9.31 14.86 -26.46
CA GLU A 26 -10.25 15.01 -27.58
C GLU A 26 -9.64 15.82 -28.74
N ASP A 27 -8.73 16.74 -28.44
CA ASP A 27 -8.00 17.56 -29.41
C ASP A 27 -6.87 16.80 -30.13
N GLY A 28 -6.75 15.48 -29.93
CA GLY A 28 -5.69 14.65 -30.52
C GLY A 28 -4.31 14.79 -29.85
N THR A 29 -4.23 15.56 -28.76
CA THR A 29 -3.02 15.76 -27.97
C THR A 29 -2.88 14.65 -26.93
N VAL A 30 -1.67 14.14 -26.75
CA VAL A 30 -1.32 13.16 -25.72
C VAL A 30 -0.79 13.88 -24.49
N LYS A 31 -1.36 13.55 -23.33
CA LYS A 31 -0.98 14.07 -22.02
C LYS A 31 -0.32 12.97 -21.19
N ALA A 32 0.89 13.24 -20.71
CA ALA A 32 1.61 12.40 -19.76
C ALA A 32 1.59 13.06 -18.38
N THR A 33 1.08 12.37 -17.35
CA THR A 33 0.96 12.87 -15.98
C THR A 33 1.70 11.95 -15.01
N LEU A 34 2.57 12.52 -14.18
CA LEU A 34 3.30 11.76 -13.16
C LEU A 34 2.37 11.42 -11.99
N LEU A 35 2.09 10.14 -11.71
CA LEU A 35 1.13 9.76 -10.67
C LEU A 35 1.57 10.19 -9.27
N SER A 36 2.89 10.18 -9.01
CA SER A 36 3.44 10.62 -7.72
C SER A 36 3.34 12.12 -7.51
N LEU A 37 3.24 12.92 -8.57
CA LEU A 37 3.18 14.38 -8.53
C LEU A 37 2.27 14.89 -9.66
N PRO A 38 0.95 14.95 -9.45
CA PRO A 38 -0.02 15.32 -10.49
C PRO A 38 0.22 16.71 -11.12
N GLU A 39 0.96 17.57 -10.43
CA GLU A 39 1.44 18.88 -10.91
C GLU A 39 2.41 18.78 -12.10
N PHE A 40 3.04 17.63 -12.32
CA PHE A 40 3.97 17.40 -13.42
C PHE A 40 3.29 16.71 -14.59
N GLN A 41 3.05 17.51 -15.64
CA GLN A 41 2.36 17.09 -16.84
C GLN A 41 3.16 17.52 -18.07
N GLY A 42 3.33 16.60 -19.01
CA GLY A 42 3.88 16.87 -20.34
C GLY A 42 2.81 16.68 -21.41
N LEU A 43 2.65 17.66 -22.29
CA LEU A 43 1.76 17.57 -23.45
C LEU A 43 2.61 17.35 -24.71
N GLY A 44 2.09 16.60 -25.68
CA GLY A 44 2.72 16.39 -26.98
C GLY A 44 1.74 15.81 -27.99
N ALA A 45 2.05 15.87 -29.28
CA ALA A 45 1.23 15.25 -30.32
C ALA A 45 1.36 13.72 -30.31
N THR A 46 2.45 13.18 -29.75
CA THR A 46 2.65 11.74 -29.55
C THR A 46 3.01 11.41 -28.11
N LYS A 47 2.88 10.13 -27.75
CA LYS A 47 3.32 9.61 -26.45
C LYS A 47 4.79 9.90 -26.17
N GLU A 48 5.68 9.71 -27.15
CA GLU A 48 7.10 9.98 -26.93
C GLU A 48 7.37 11.46 -26.68
N GLU A 49 6.67 12.35 -27.40
CA GLU A 49 6.81 13.80 -27.25
C GLU A 49 6.34 14.27 -25.87
N ALA A 50 5.16 13.79 -25.43
CA ALA A 50 4.62 14.09 -24.10
C ALA A 50 5.56 13.62 -22.98
N LEU A 51 6.14 12.43 -23.11
CA LEU A 51 7.12 11.89 -22.16
C LEU A 51 8.43 12.68 -22.16
N ASN A 52 8.95 13.05 -23.34
CA ASN A 52 10.19 13.82 -23.42
C ASN A 52 10.02 15.21 -22.80
N ASN A 53 8.88 15.86 -23.03
CA ASN A 53 8.54 17.14 -22.40
C ASN A 53 8.43 17.01 -20.88
N LEU A 54 7.82 15.94 -20.38
CA LEU A 54 7.77 15.64 -18.94
C LEU A 54 9.18 15.44 -18.36
N ILE A 55 10.04 14.69 -19.04
CA ILE A 55 11.43 14.45 -18.60
C ILE A 55 12.24 15.76 -18.57
N GLN A 56 12.10 16.61 -19.59
CA GLN A 56 12.74 17.93 -19.64
C GLN A 56 12.31 18.81 -18.46
N LEU A 57 11.00 18.88 -18.17
CA LEU A 57 10.46 19.62 -17.02
C LEU A 57 11.04 19.09 -15.70
N PHE A 58 11.16 17.77 -15.56
CA PHE A 58 11.70 17.14 -14.36
C PHE A 58 13.21 17.42 -14.19
N GLN A 59 13.99 17.35 -15.28
CA GLN A 59 15.44 17.62 -15.27
C GLN A 59 15.78 19.08 -14.98
N ALA A 60 14.99 20.02 -15.50
CA ALA A 60 15.22 21.46 -15.28
C ALA A 60 15.15 21.85 -13.79
N ARG A 61 14.33 21.14 -12.99
CA ARG A 61 14.10 21.44 -11.58
C ARG A 61 15.27 21.05 -10.66
N LYS A 62 16.11 20.07 -11.05
CA LYS A 62 17.16 19.48 -10.19
C LYS A 62 16.68 19.23 -8.74
N PRO A 63 15.64 18.42 -8.53
CA PRO A 63 15.09 18.19 -7.20
C PRO A 63 16.12 17.50 -6.30
N GLU A 64 16.37 18.07 -5.12
CA GLU A 64 17.18 17.47 -4.06
C GLU A 64 16.26 16.64 -3.16
N ILE A 65 16.55 15.34 -3.04
CA ILE A 65 15.80 14.44 -2.15
C ILE A 65 16.43 14.57 -0.77
N VAL A 66 15.72 15.23 0.15
CA VAL A 66 16.13 15.35 1.55
C VAL A 66 15.33 14.34 2.37
N THR A 67 16.03 13.39 3.00
CA THR A 67 15.43 12.49 3.99
C THR A 67 15.31 13.25 5.31
N LEU A 68 14.09 13.55 5.73
CA LEU A 68 13.83 14.15 7.04
C LEU A 68 13.51 13.04 8.05
N GLU A 69 14.39 12.83 9.01
CA GLU A 69 14.12 11.95 10.15
C GLU A 69 13.23 12.70 11.15
N ILE A 70 11.96 12.34 11.18
CA ILE A 70 10.99 12.86 12.15
C ILE A 70 10.95 11.88 13.31
N GLU A 71 11.36 12.32 14.51
CA GLU A 71 11.17 11.53 15.72
C GLU A 71 9.67 11.33 15.96
N ALA A 72 9.24 10.07 16.04
CA ALA A 72 7.86 9.76 16.35
C ALA A 72 7.50 10.37 17.72
N PRO A 73 6.33 11.02 17.86
CA PRO A 73 5.88 11.47 19.17
C PRO A 73 5.81 10.26 20.11
N LYS A 74 6.32 10.41 21.33
CA LYS A 74 6.24 9.37 22.37
C LYS A 74 4.79 9.24 22.81
N ILE A 75 4.03 8.44 22.08
CA ILE A 75 2.66 8.06 22.44
C ILE A 75 2.79 6.89 23.42
N GLU A 76 2.45 7.12 24.69
CA GLU A 76 2.23 6.01 25.62
C GLU A 76 0.97 5.27 25.17
N HIS A 77 1.14 4.16 24.45
CA HIS A 77 0.02 3.36 23.96
C HIS A 77 -0.75 2.78 25.15
N PRO A 78 -2.08 2.96 25.26
CA PRO A 78 -2.87 2.46 26.40
C PRO A 78 -2.69 0.96 26.67
N TRP A 79 -2.35 0.19 25.64
CA TRP A 79 -2.11 -1.26 25.71
C TRP A 79 -0.75 -1.64 26.30
N ILE A 80 0.24 -0.72 26.37
CA ILE A 80 1.52 -0.98 27.07
C ILE A 80 1.29 -1.27 28.55
N LYS A 81 0.21 -0.72 29.15
CA LYS A 81 -0.15 -0.97 30.55
C LYS A 81 -0.48 -2.44 30.84
N PHE A 82 -0.84 -3.20 29.81
CA PHE A 82 -1.22 -4.60 29.91
C PHE A 82 -0.12 -5.54 29.38
N ALA A 83 0.95 -5.00 28.80
CA ALA A 83 2.05 -5.79 28.26
C ALA A 83 2.74 -6.56 29.39
N GLY A 84 2.73 -7.89 29.31
CA GLY A 84 3.37 -8.76 30.30
C GLY A 84 2.56 -9.08 31.55
N MET A 85 1.28 -8.68 31.62
CA MET A 85 0.40 -8.94 32.77
C MET A 85 0.34 -10.42 33.19
N HIS A 86 0.53 -11.36 32.25
CA HIS A 86 0.48 -12.80 32.52
C HIS A 86 1.85 -13.49 32.45
N LYS A 87 2.95 -12.73 32.37
CA LYS A 87 4.30 -13.31 32.23
C LYS A 87 4.69 -14.20 33.41
N ASP A 88 4.29 -13.81 34.62
CA ASP A 88 4.59 -14.54 35.86
C ASP A 88 3.36 -15.30 36.40
N ASN A 89 2.31 -15.47 35.60
CA ASN A 89 1.14 -16.22 36.04
C ASN A 89 1.50 -17.71 36.13
N PRO A 90 1.57 -18.29 37.35
CA PRO A 90 2.03 -19.67 37.56
C PRO A 90 1.03 -20.70 37.04
N PHE A 91 -0.19 -20.27 36.71
CA PHE A 91 -1.25 -21.11 36.15
C PHE A 91 -1.41 -20.93 34.63
N PHE A 92 -0.55 -20.12 33.99
CA PHE A 92 -0.70 -19.82 32.56
C PHE A 92 -0.50 -21.08 31.71
N THR A 93 0.50 -21.89 32.06
CA THR A 93 0.79 -23.14 31.35
C THR A 93 -0.35 -24.13 31.50
N GLU A 94 -0.85 -24.35 32.73
CA GLU A 94 -1.97 -25.25 32.99
C GLU A 94 -3.27 -24.75 32.33
N ALA A 95 -3.48 -23.44 32.25
CA ALA A 95 -4.64 -22.87 31.55
C ALA A 95 -4.57 -23.11 30.03
N ILE A 96 -3.38 -23.01 29.43
CA ILE A 96 -3.20 -23.33 28.00
C ILE A 96 -3.41 -24.83 27.75
N GLU A 97 -2.83 -25.70 28.59
CA GLU A 97 -3.03 -27.15 28.48
C GLU A 97 -4.52 -27.54 28.63
N TYR A 98 -5.25 -26.89 29.54
CA TYR A 98 -6.70 -27.09 29.67
C TYR A 98 -7.48 -26.63 28.43
N ILE A 99 -7.11 -25.49 27.83
CA ILE A 99 -7.73 -24.98 26.60
C ILE A 99 -7.43 -25.89 25.40
N GLU A 100 -6.24 -26.50 25.36
CA GLU A 100 -5.87 -27.45 24.30
C GLU A 100 -6.58 -28.80 24.44
N ASP A 101 -6.89 -29.25 25.66
CA ASP A 101 -7.59 -30.50 25.94
C ASP A 101 -9.10 -30.45 25.63
N GLU A 102 -9.73 -29.26 25.73
CA GLU A 102 -11.14 -29.05 25.33
C GLU A 102 -11.35 -29.01 23.80
N GLY A 103 -10.30 -29.24 23.01
CA GLY A 103 -10.31 -29.18 21.56
C GLY A 103 -10.11 -27.76 21.04
N ASN A 104 -9.53 -27.63 19.85
CA ASN A 104 -9.26 -26.32 19.28
C ASN A 104 -10.58 -25.57 19.08
N ALA A 105 -10.66 -24.30 19.50
CA ALA A 105 -11.82 -23.46 19.27
C ALA A 105 -12.24 -23.43 17.79
N TRP A 106 -11.28 -23.60 16.88
CA TRP A 106 -11.54 -23.73 15.45
C TRP A 106 -12.30 -25.02 15.08
N ASP A 107 -12.06 -26.13 15.76
CA ASP A 107 -12.75 -27.41 15.52
C ASP A 107 -14.19 -27.34 16.05
N VAL A 108 -14.40 -26.68 17.20
CA VAL A 108 -15.75 -26.41 17.74
C VAL A 108 -16.53 -25.48 16.82
N LEU A 109 -15.86 -24.44 16.31
CA LEU A 109 -16.45 -23.56 15.31
C LEU A 109 -16.74 -24.32 14.03
N GLU A 110 -15.82 -25.12 13.49
CA GLU A 110 -16.06 -25.94 12.29
C GLU A 110 -17.22 -26.94 12.49
N ALA A 111 -17.35 -27.53 13.68
CA ALA A 111 -18.44 -28.44 14.01
C ALA A 111 -19.81 -27.74 14.15
N LEU A 112 -19.82 -26.49 14.63
CA LEU A 112 -21.05 -25.70 14.84
C LEU A 112 -21.41 -24.84 13.63
N THR A 113 -20.42 -24.40 12.86
CA THR A 113 -20.57 -23.59 11.66
C THR A 113 -20.51 -24.52 10.47
N GLY A 114 -21.67 -24.85 9.90
CA GLY A 114 -21.68 -25.54 8.61
C GLY A 114 -21.02 -24.67 7.53
N THR A 115 -20.54 -25.30 6.46
CA THR A 115 -20.15 -24.57 5.25
C THR A 115 -21.42 -24.13 4.52
N ILE A 116 -21.61 -22.82 4.37
CA ILE A 116 -22.56 -22.28 3.40
C ILE A 116 -21.75 -22.07 2.13
N GLU A 117 -22.00 -22.87 1.09
CA GLU A 117 -21.53 -22.50 -0.24
C GLU A 117 -22.10 -21.14 -0.56
N ALA A 118 -21.22 -20.16 -0.80
CA ALA A 118 -21.63 -18.84 -1.20
C ALA A 118 -22.48 -19.00 -2.49
N PRO A 119 -23.77 -18.62 -2.46
CA PRO A 119 -24.57 -18.43 -3.66
C PRO A 119 -23.77 -17.62 -4.68
N SER A 120 -23.94 -17.96 -5.96
CA SER A 120 -23.31 -17.25 -7.09
C SER A 120 -23.42 -15.72 -6.99
N ASP A 121 -24.45 -15.24 -6.29
CA ASP A 121 -24.85 -13.84 -6.22
C ASP A 121 -24.61 -13.12 -4.89
N TRP A 122 -23.79 -13.67 -3.98
CA TRP A 122 -23.44 -12.95 -2.75
C TRP A 122 -22.76 -11.61 -3.02
N SER A 123 -21.91 -11.53 -4.05
CA SER A 123 -21.35 -10.24 -4.48
C SER A 123 -22.37 -9.35 -5.20
N SER A 124 -23.43 -9.91 -5.80
CA SER A 124 -24.41 -9.20 -6.63
C SER A 124 -25.35 -8.30 -5.83
N GLN A 125 -25.58 -8.58 -4.54
CA GLN A 125 -26.41 -7.75 -3.67
C GLN A 125 -25.66 -6.57 -3.01
N HIS A 126 -24.34 -6.54 -3.12
CA HIS A 126 -23.58 -5.41 -2.62
C HIS A 126 -23.47 -4.34 -3.70
N ASP A 127 -24.15 -3.21 -3.47
CA ASP A 127 -24.05 -2.04 -4.34
C ASP A 127 -22.66 -1.38 -4.30
N HIS A 128 -21.88 -1.65 -3.25
CA HIS A 128 -20.57 -1.03 -3.00
C HIS A 128 -19.53 -2.05 -2.60
N TYR A 129 -18.31 -1.92 -3.14
CA TYR A 129 -17.14 -2.65 -2.63
C TYR A 129 -16.66 -2.07 -1.30
N LEU A 130 -15.78 -2.80 -0.59
CA LEU A 130 -15.19 -2.41 0.70
C LEU A 130 -14.47 -1.04 0.67
N TYR A 131 -14.19 -0.50 -0.52
CA TYR A 131 -13.56 0.80 -0.79
C TYR A 131 -14.50 1.81 -1.48
N GLY A 132 -15.82 1.60 -1.41
CA GLY A 132 -16.83 2.59 -1.78
C GLY A 132 -17.03 2.82 -3.28
N THR A 133 -16.40 2.05 -4.16
CA THR A 133 -16.72 2.10 -5.60
C THR A 133 -18.05 1.40 -5.84
N SER A 134 -18.98 2.09 -6.51
CA SER A 134 -20.25 1.51 -6.94
C SER A 134 -19.99 0.32 -7.85
N LYS A 135 -20.70 -0.78 -7.62
CA LYS A 135 -20.61 -1.98 -8.45
C LYS A 135 -21.35 -1.83 -9.78
N HIS A 136 -22.35 -0.96 -9.82
CA HIS A 136 -23.12 -0.65 -11.02
C HIS A 136 -22.55 0.64 -11.62
N ASP A 137 -22.09 0.56 -12.86
CA ASP A 137 -21.84 1.76 -13.67
C ASP A 137 -23.16 2.50 -13.76
N ASN A 138 -23.17 3.78 -13.37
CA ASN A 138 -24.35 4.63 -13.41
C ASN A 138 -25.02 4.48 -14.78
N GLU A 139 -26.18 3.81 -14.82
CA GLU A 139 -27.06 3.90 -15.96
C GLU A 139 -27.34 5.38 -16.16
N ILE A 140 -26.93 5.88 -17.32
CA ILE A 140 -27.23 7.22 -17.79
C ILE A 140 -28.75 7.30 -17.83
N ILE A 141 -29.35 8.00 -16.86
CA ILE A 141 -30.76 8.36 -16.91
C ILE A 141 -30.86 9.48 -17.96
N GLU A 142 -31.44 9.15 -19.12
CA GLU A 142 -31.94 10.13 -20.10
C GLU A 142 -33.09 10.98 -19.52
#